data_AF-A0A8B6Y311-F1
#
_entry.id   AF-A0A8B6Y311-F1
#
_cell.length_a   1.000
_cell.length_b   1.000
_cell.length_c   1.000
_cell.angle_alpha   90.00
_cell.angle_beta   90.00
_cell.angle_gamma   90.00
#
_symmetry.space_group_name_H-M   'P 1'
#
loop_
_entity.id
_entity.type
_entity.pdbx_description
1 polymer ?
#
loop_
_entity_poly.entity_id
_entity_poly.type
_entity_poly.pdbx_seq_one_letter_code
_entity_poly.pdbx_strand_id
1 'polypeptide(L)'
;MAESKRWEQAKFHHQCYRCLGNDHVGNKYEKSRKCGTDGCQEVHNRQLQLKKRAREKIEEITLLPKFSSKDQSQDVAMRTLPVILTNGKLSIKVSALLDDASIQTYINRDGAVELRLQGVIKEIKINVLNGRVDTF
;
A
#
# COMPACT_ATOMS: atom_id res chain seq x y z
N MET A 1 15.84 10.52 -3.24
CA MET A 1 16.70 9.64 -4.07
C MET A 1 15.89 9.19 -5.27
N ALA A 2 16.42 9.33 -6.49
CA ALA A 2 15.75 8.86 -7.70
C ALA A 2 15.44 7.35 -7.61
N GLU A 3 14.28 6.94 -8.10
CA GLU A 3 13.77 5.55 -8.09
C GLU A 3 14.79 4.53 -8.60
N SER A 4 15.51 4.90 -9.67
CA SER A 4 16.59 4.11 -10.26
C SER A 4 17.72 3.77 -9.27
N LYS A 5 18.11 4.71 -8.40
CA LYS A 5 19.16 4.48 -7.38
C LYS A 5 18.71 3.54 -6.26
N ARG A 6 17.42 3.54 -5.91
CA ARG A 6 16.86 2.61 -4.91
C ARG A 6 16.88 1.18 -5.43
N TRP A 7 16.56 1.00 -6.72
CA TRP A 7 16.61 -0.30 -7.38
C TRP A 7 18.04 -0.85 -7.53
N GLU A 8 18.98 0.02 -7.89
CA GLU A 8 20.42 -0.33 -7.95
C GLU A 8 20.95 -0.74 -6.57
N GLN A 9 20.60 -0.01 -5.51
CA GLN A 9 20.98 -0.37 -4.16
C GLN A 9 20.35 -1.69 -3.70
N ALA A 10 19.08 -1.95 -4.01
CA ALA A 10 18.43 -3.21 -3.67
C ALA A 10 19.10 -4.42 -4.34
N LYS A 11 19.51 -4.26 -5.61
CA LYS A 11 20.30 -5.25 -6.34
C LYS A 11 21.70 -5.45 -5.74
N PHE A 12 22.40 -4.36 -5.45
CA PHE A 12 23.74 -4.35 -4.88
C PHE A 12 23.79 -5.04 -3.50
N HIS A 13 22.79 -4.78 -2.66
CA HIS A 13 22.70 -5.38 -1.32
C HIS A 13 21.94 -6.71 -1.29
N HIS A 14 21.54 -7.25 -2.45
CA HIS A 14 20.77 -8.48 -2.56
C HIS A 14 19.51 -8.55 -1.68
N GLN A 15 18.85 -7.41 -1.43
CA GLN A 15 17.73 -7.30 -0.49
C GLN A 15 16.39 -7.78 -1.08
N CYS A 16 16.40 -8.66 -2.08
CA CYS A 16 15.15 -9.08 -2.70
C CYS A 16 14.33 -9.95 -1.74
N TYR A 17 13.05 -9.60 -1.58
CA TYR A 17 12.06 -10.42 -0.89
C TYR A 17 11.68 -11.64 -1.79
N ARG A 18 12.64 -12.53 -2.02
CA ARG A 18 12.51 -13.91 -2.53
C ARG A 18 12.01 -14.25 -3.96
N CYS A 19 11.23 -13.45 -4.71
CA CYS A 19 10.52 -14.04 -5.88
C CYS A 19 10.30 -13.15 -7.12
N LEU A 20 11.28 -12.97 -8.02
CA LEU A 20 11.02 -12.36 -9.35
C LEU A 20 11.75 -13.02 -10.54
N GLY A 21 12.03 -14.33 -10.48
CA GLY A 21 12.54 -15.08 -11.66
C GLY A 21 12.97 -16.51 -11.35
N ASN A 22 12.83 -17.42 -12.33
CA ASN A 22 13.15 -18.86 -12.20
C ASN A 22 14.64 -19.15 -11.90
N ASP A 23 15.54 -18.20 -12.21
CA ASP A 23 16.99 -18.40 -12.12
C ASP A 23 17.61 -17.81 -10.83
N HIS A 24 16.81 -17.49 -9.82
CA HIS A 24 17.31 -16.85 -8.60
C HIS A 24 17.63 -17.82 -7.45
N VAL A 25 18.61 -17.42 -6.62
CA VAL A 25 19.16 -18.19 -5.49
C VAL A 25 18.12 -18.66 -4.47
N GLY A 26 16.98 -17.97 -4.34
CA GLY A 26 15.88 -18.37 -3.44
C GLY A 26 15.29 -19.75 -3.74
N ASN A 27 15.41 -20.23 -4.99
CA ASN A 27 14.97 -21.57 -5.40
C ASN A 27 15.96 -22.68 -4.98
N LYS A 28 17.20 -22.30 -4.62
CA LYS A 28 18.24 -23.22 -4.11
C LYS A 28 18.21 -23.36 -2.60
N TYR A 29 17.42 -22.56 -1.89
CA TYR A 29 17.27 -22.64 -0.44
C TYR A 29 16.03 -23.46 -0.07
N GLU A 30 16.16 -24.27 1.00
CA GLU A 30 15.06 -25.05 1.54
C GLU A 30 13.80 -24.19 1.74
N LYS A 31 12.65 -24.73 1.33
CA LYS A 31 11.35 -24.10 1.48
C LYS A 31 11.18 -23.65 2.92
N SER A 32 10.57 -22.47 3.10
CA SER A 32 10.31 -21.86 4.40
C SER A 32 9.76 -22.90 5.40
N ARG A 33 10.42 -23.01 6.56
CA ARG A 33 10.05 -23.98 7.61
C ARG A 33 8.65 -23.68 8.14
N LYS A 34 7.89 -24.75 8.44
CA LYS A 34 6.63 -24.63 9.17
C LYS A 34 6.89 -24.01 10.55
N CYS A 35 5.98 -23.18 11.04
CA CYS A 35 6.15 -22.44 12.30
C CYS A 35 6.44 -23.37 13.49
N GLY A 36 5.73 -24.50 13.60
CA GLY A 36 5.98 -25.54 14.59
C GLY A 36 5.73 -25.15 16.05
N THR A 37 5.25 -23.93 16.29
CA THR A 37 4.91 -23.41 17.63
C THR A 37 3.39 -23.57 17.85
N ASP A 38 2.97 -24.10 19.01
CA ASP A 38 1.57 -24.34 19.39
C ASP A 38 0.75 -25.16 18.37
N GLY A 39 1.40 -26.10 17.69
CA GLY A 39 0.75 -26.93 16.66
C GLY A 39 0.53 -26.22 15.31
N CYS A 40 1.04 -25.00 15.12
CA CYS A 40 0.90 -24.26 13.87
C CYS A 40 1.68 -24.94 12.72
N GLN A 41 0.94 -25.39 11.70
CA GLN A 41 1.48 -26.03 10.49
C GLN A 41 1.75 -25.05 9.34
N GLU A 42 1.39 -23.78 9.52
CA GLU A 42 1.54 -22.75 8.51
C GLU A 42 3.00 -22.30 8.36
N VAL A 43 3.29 -21.77 7.17
CA VAL A 43 4.62 -21.30 6.80
C VAL A 43 4.68 -19.78 6.96
N HIS A 44 5.12 -19.31 8.13
CA HIS A 44 5.27 -17.88 8.44
C HIS A 44 6.40 -17.64 9.45
N ASN A 45 6.84 -16.39 9.58
CA ASN A 45 7.75 -16.00 10.66
C ASN A 45 7.07 -16.21 12.02
N ARG A 46 7.76 -16.79 13.01
CA ARG A 46 7.23 -17.07 14.35
C ARG A 46 6.63 -15.84 15.04
N GLN A 47 7.10 -14.63 14.73
CA GLN A 47 6.56 -13.38 15.26
C GLN A 47 5.20 -12.97 14.66
N LEU A 48 4.82 -13.54 13.50
CA LEU A 48 3.54 -13.29 12.83
C LEU A 48 2.40 -14.15 13.39
N GLN A 49 2.60 -14.81 14.53
CA GLN A 49 1.51 -15.42 15.27
C GLN A 49 0.57 -14.35 15.81
N LEU A 50 -0.31 -13.88 14.94
CA LEU A 50 -1.53 -13.20 15.35
C LEU A 50 -2.32 -14.27 16.09
N LYS A 51 -2.25 -14.29 17.44
CA LYS A 51 -3.22 -15.02 18.26
C LYS A 51 -4.57 -14.70 17.65
N LYS A 52 -5.30 -15.72 17.18
CA LYS A 52 -6.66 -15.56 16.64
C LYS A 52 -7.51 -14.99 17.76
N ARG A 53 -7.45 -13.68 18.00
CA ARG A 53 -8.46 -12.98 18.77
C ARG A 53 -9.72 -13.23 17.97
N ALA A 54 -10.71 -13.85 18.61
CA ALA A 54 -12.04 -13.97 18.04
C ALA A 54 -12.36 -12.58 17.48
N ARG A 55 -12.52 -12.51 16.16
CA ARG A 55 -12.78 -11.25 15.48
C ARG A 55 -14.19 -10.88 15.90
N GLU A 56 -14.32 -10.14 16.99
CA GLU A 56 -15.54 -9.42 17.27
C GLU A 56 -15.78 -8.58 16.04
N LYS A 57 -16.90 -8.85 15.37
CA LYS A 57 -17.33 -8.18 14.16
C LYS A 57 -17.73 -6.77 14.58
N ILE A 58 -16.75 -5.91 14.81
CA ILE A 58 -16.99 -4.48 14.84
C ILE A 58 -17.43 -4.16 13.42
N GLU A 59 -18.70 -3.84 13.25
CA GLU A 59 -19.24 -3.25 12.04
C GLU A 59 -18.69 -1.82 11.93
N GLU A 60 -17.37 -1.71 11.81
CA GLU A 60 -16.75 -0.51 11.31
C GLU A 60 -17.15 -0.49 9.84
N ILE A 61 -18.12 0.38 9.53
CA ILE A 61 -18.62 0.64 8.18
C ILE A 61 -17.42 1.16 7.38
N THR A 62 -16.61 0.22 6.90
CA THR A 62 -15.61 0.47 5.88
C THR A 62 -16.44 0.65 4.63
N LEU A 63 -16.79 1.90 4.31
CA LEU A 63 -17.35 2.27 3.03
C LEU A 63 -16.30 1.90 1.99
N LEU A 64 -16.25 0.64 1.58
CA LEU A 64 -15.49 0.19 0.44
C LEU A 64 -16.08 0.93 -0.77
N PRO A 65 -15.33 1.83 -1.44
CA PRO A 65 -15.78 2.36 -2.71
C PRO A 65 -15.84 1.18 -3.67
N LYS A 66 -17.05 0.65 -3.90
CA LYS A 66 -17.31 -0.33 -4.94
C LYS A 66 -17.09 0.37 -6.28
N PHE A 67 -15.90 0.22 -6.84
CA PHE A 67 -15.64 0.55 -8.24
C PHE A 67 -16.41 -0.48 -9.09
N SER A 68 -17.62 -0.12 -9.50
CA SER A 68 -18.43 -0.93 -10.41
C SER A 68 -17.92 -0.73 -11.84
N SER A 69 -16.88 -1.46 -12.23
CA SER A 69 -16.57 -1.70 -13.64
C SER A 69 -17.42 -2.88 -14.12
N LYS A 70 -18.12 -2.69 -15.25
CA LYS A 70 -19.01 -3.69 -15.89
C LYS A 70 -18.30 -4.95 -16.42
N ASP A 71 -17.06 -5.19 -16.03
CA ASP A 71 -16.25 -6.30 -16.50
C ASP A 71 -15.61 -6.98 -15.28
N GLN A 72 -15.90 -8.28 -15.14
CA GLN A 72 -15.48 -9.23 -14.10
C GLN A 72 -14.94 -8.60 -12.80
N SER A 73 -15.81 -8.54 -11.78
CA SER A 73 -15.52 -7.99 -10.45
C SER A 73 -14.42 -8.76 -9.72
N GLN A 74 -13.16 -8.43 -10.02
CA GLN A 74 -12.10 -8.64 -9.06
C GLN A 74 -12.24 -7.56 -7.99
N ASP A 75 -12.67 -7.96 -6.80
CA ASP A 75 -12.67 -7.09 -5.63
C ASP A 75 -11.21 -6.73 -5.30
N VAL A 76 -10.78 -5.54 -5.69
CA VAL A 76 -9.46 -5.03 -5.36
C VAL A 76 -9.52 -4.41 -3.97
N ALA A 77 -8.95 -5.10 -2.99
CA ALA A 77 -8.77 -4.56 -1.65
C ALA A 77 -7.59 -3.58 -1.64
N MET A 78 -7.86 -2.30 -1.47
CA MET A 78 -6.83 -1.28 -1.26
C MET A 78 -6.60 -1.05 0.23
N ARG A 79 -5.34 -0.84 0.62
CA ARG A 79 -5.00 -0.47 2.01
C ARG A 79 -5.38 0.98 2.23
N THR A 80 -6.41 1.22 3.03
CA THR A 80 -6.82 2.57 3.45
C THR A 80 -6.76 2.71 4.96
N LEU A 81 -6.47 3.91 5.45
CA LEU A 81 -6.51 4.24 6.88
C LEU A 81 -7.16 5.61 7.10
N PRO A 82 -7.92 5.78 8.20
CA PRO A 82 -8.39 7.10 8.59
C PRO A 82 -7.20 7.97 9.04
N VAL A 83 -7.11 9.18 8.49
CA VAL A 83 -6.11 10.19 8.86
C VAL A 83 -6.79 11.51 9.16
N ILE A 84 -6.13 12.33 9.98
CA ILE A 84 -6.58 13.70 10.25
C ILE A 84 -5.62 14.64 9.52
N LEU A 85 -6.14 15.41 8.58
CA LEU A 85 -5.40 16.48 7.92
C LEU A 85 -5.65 17.79 8.67
N THR A 86 -4.60 18.59 8.86
CA THR A 86 -4.69 19.84 9.60
C THR A 86 -4.09 21.01 8.84
N ASN A 87 -4.74 22.17 8.93
CA ASN A 87 -4.22 23.45 8.45
C ASN A 87 -4.47 24.51 9.54
N GLY A 88 -3.48 24.70 10.42
CA GLY A 88 -3.62 25.56 11.60
C GLY A 88 -4.70 25.05 12.54
N LYS A 89 -5.81 25.79 12.67
CA LYS A 89 -6.95 25.43 13.53
C LYS A 89 -8.00 24.55 12.84
N LEU A 90 -7.89 24.36 11.53
CA LEU A 90 -8.80 23.52 10.75
C LEU A 90 -8.29 22.09 10.76
N SER A 91 -9.20 21.13 10.97
CA SER A 91 -8.90 19.71 10.96
C SER A 91 -10.03 18.95 10.28
N ILE A 92 -9.70 18.04 9.37
CA ILE A 92 -10.68 17.18 8.69
C ILE A 92 -10.23 15.72 8.80
N LYS A 93 -11.20 14.80 8.95
CA LYS A 93 -10.94 13.36 8.97
C LYS A 93 -11.23 12.80 7.58
N VAL A 94 -10.24 12.17 6.97
CA VAL A 94 -10.35 11.56 5.63
C VAL A 94 -9.79 10.14 5.63
N SER A 95 -10.13 9.35 4.61
CA SER A 95 -9.48 8.07 4.36
C SER A 95 -8.31 8.27 3.41
N ALA A 96 -7.11 7.88 3.82
CA ALA A 96 -5.91 7.90 2.97
C ALA A 96 -5.66 6.52 2.36
N LEU A 97 -5.27 6.50 1.08
CA LEU A 97 -4.75 5.32 0.40
C LEU A 97 -3.26 5.15 0.71
N LEU A 98 -2.86 3.97 1.18
CA LEU A 98 -1.45 3.62 1.43
C LEU A 98 -0.83 2.99 0.19
N ASP A 99 -0.23 3.84 -0.63
CA ASP A 99 0.47 3.45 -1.85
C ASP A 99 1.99 3.54 -1.67
N ASP A 100 2.65 2.37 -1.64
CA ASP A 100 4.11 2.25 -1.46
C ASP A 100 4.90 2.73 -2.70
N ALA A 101 4.25 2.82 -3.86
CA ALA A 101 4.88 3.27 -5.11
C ALA A 101 4.83 4.81 -5.26
N SER A 102 3.98 5.49 -4.51
CA SER A 102 3.87 6.95 -4.56
C SER A 102 5.06 7.62 -3.90
N ILE A 103 5.74 8.50 -4.63
CA ILE A 103 6.85 9.33 -4.11
C ILE A 103 6.37 10.58 -3.35
N GLN A 104 5.09 10.94 -3.51
CA GLN A 104 4.49 12.16 -2.99
C GLN A 104 3.05 11.86 -2.57
N THR A 105 2.60 12.47 -1.49
CA THR A 105 1.19 12.40 -1.06
C THR A 105 0.37 13.44 -1.82
N TYR A 106 -0.77 12.99 -2.33
CA TYR A 106 -1.77 13.84 -2.96
C TYR A 106 -3.04 13.87 -2.10
N ILE A 107 -3.72 15.01 -2.10
CA ILE A 107 -5.03 15.17 -1.48
C ILE A 107 -6.02 15.59 -2.56
N ASN A 108 -7.25 15.15 -2.42
CA ASN A 108 -8.32 15.55 -3.33
C ASN A 108 -8.65 17.05 -3.16
N ARG A 109 -9.19 17.65 -4.23
CA ARG A 109 -9.51 19.08 -4.27
C ARG A 109 -10.54 19.48 -3.22
N ASP A 110 -11.54 18.64 -2.97
CA ASP A 110 -12.55 18.83 -1.93
C ASP A 110 -11.92 18.92 -0.53
N GLY A 111 -11.02 17.99 -0.19
CA GLY A 111 -10.28 18.03 1.07
C GLY A 111 -9.40 19.29 1.20
N ALA A 112 -8.78 19.73 0.11
CA ALA A 112 -8.00 20.97 0.09
C ALA A 112 -8.87 22.22 0.30
N VAL A 113 -10.05 22.26 -0.32
CA VAL A 113 -11.03 23.35 -0.17
C VAL A 113 -11.57 23.40 1.27
N GLU A 114 -11.90 22.25 1.86
CA GLU A 114 -12.39 22.17 3.24
C GLU A 114 -11.34 22.65 4.25
N LEU A 115 -10.07 22.32 4.01
CA LEU A 115 -8.92 22.83 4.78
C LEU A 115 -8.55 24.29 4.46
N ARG A 116 -9.25 24.93 3.53
CA ARG A 116 -8.97 26.30 3.05
C ARG A 116 -7.52 26.49 2.63
N LEU A 117 -6.94 25.48 1.99
CA LEU A 117 -5.58 25.58 1.46
C LEU A 117 -5.55 26.58 0.30
N GLN A 118 -4.53 27.42 0.30
CA GLN A 118 -4.27 28.37 -0.78
C GLN A 118 -2.99 27.97 -1.49
N GLY A 119 -2.96 28.14 -2.81
CA GLY A 119 -1.80 27.80 -3.60
C GLY A 119 -2.04 27.96 -5.08
N VAL A 120 -0.96 27.78 -5.84
CA VAL A 120 -1.00 27.78 -7.29
C VAL A 120 -1.45 26.39 -7.76
N ILE A 121 -2.43 26.34 -8.66
CA ILE A 121 -2.79 25.12 -9.36
C ILE A 121 -1.60 24.74 -10.24
N LYS A 122 -1.04 23.56 -10.00
CA LYS A 122 0.03 23.00 -10.80
C LYS A 122 -0.48 21.76 -11.50
N GLU A 123 -0.22 21.70 -12.79
CA GLU A 123 -0.38 20.48 -13.57
C GLU A 123 0.59 19.41 -13.04
N ILE A 124 0.07 18.21 -12.78
CA ILE A 124 0.85 17.11 -12.21
C ILE A 124 0.98 16.03 -13.28
N LYS A 125 2.23 15.70 -13.63
CA LYS A 125 2.55 14.58 -14.53
C LYS A 125 2.94 13.36 -13.70
N ILE A 126 2.18 12.29 -13.85
CA ILE A 126 2.34 11.06 -13.06
C ILE A 126 2.71 9.92 -14.00
N ASN A 127 3.86 9.28 -13.74
CA ASN A 127 4.21 8.03 -14.41
C ASN A 127 3.39 6.90 -13.78
N VAL A 128 2.54 6.26 -14.56
CA VAL A 128 1.75 5.12 -14.12
C VAL A 128 2.44 3.80 -14.47
N LEU A 129 2.04 2.71 -13.81
CA LEU A 129 2.71 1.40 -13.88
C LEU A 129 2.80 0.79 -15.28
N ASN A 130 2.02 1.25 -16.25
CA ASN A 130 2.06 0.80 -17.65
C ASN A 130 3.04 1.62 -18.52
N GLY A 131 3.88 2.46 -17.91
CA GLY A 131 4.85 3.31 -18.61
C GLY A 131 4.25 4.53 -19.29
N ARG A 132 2.95 4.79 -19.12
CA ARG A 132 2.30 6.01 -19.59
C ARG A 132 2.50 7.14 -18.59
N VAL A 133 2.35 8.36 -19.11
CA VAL A 133 2.34 9.58 -18.31
C VAL A 133 0.94 10.15 -18.35
N ASP A 134 0.27 10.15 -17.21
CA ASP A 134 -1.03 10.77 -17.04
C ASP A 134 -0.84 12.18 -16.47
N THR A 135 -1.76 13.08 -16.80
CA THR A 135 -1.71 14.49 -16.42
C THR A 135 -2.99 14.88 -15.71
N PHE A 136 -2.87 15.52 -14.54
CA PHE A 136 -3.96 15.91 -13.66
C PHE A 136 -3.88 17.39 -13.26
#